data_AF-Q20138-F1
#
_entry.id   AF-Q20138-F1
#
_cell.length_a   1.000
_cell.length_b   1.000
_cell.length_c   1.000
_cell.angle_alpha   90.00
_cell.angle_beta   90.00
_cell.angle_gamma   90.00
#
_symmetry.space_group_name_H-M   'P 1'
#
loop_
_entity.id
_entity.type
_entity.pdbx_description
1 polymer ?
#
loop_
_entity_poly.entity_id
_entity_poly.type
_entity_poly.pdbx_seq_one_letter_code
_entity_poly.pdbx_strand_id
1 'polypeptide(L)'
;MNSIQFGFFLVLGVQCWSNEQLMIAVTKACPADYYYCPKREYGIFSGTRWEWDVDAIIKSEMGEIFRRSRFLNKDTLKGLQDSFCCSEGPCLTRCGIYPKTEIDLIQKFPSNAMDILNLNLPQIEVHRPAVMEWMNTIKQKSAQKNSYPAEIEDFFDTVHANQDIIRERLDQDN
;
A
#
# COMPACT_ATOMS: atom_id res chain seq x y z
N MET A 1 64.48 4.35 -34.93
CA MET A 1 63.03 4.39 -35.24
C MET A 1 62.30 4.03 -33.95
N ASN A 2 61.79 5.04 -33.22
CA ASN A 2 61.11 4.82 -31.95
C ASN A 2 59.62 4.68 -32.21
N SER A 3 59.11 3.44 -32.14
CA SER A 3 57.69 3.15 -32.21
C SER A 3 57.04 3.53 -30.89
N ILE A 4 56.35 4.67 -30.86
CA ILE A 4 55.51 5.07 -29.73
C ILE A 4 54.21 4.26 -29.85
N GLN A 5 54.11 3.17 -29.08
CA GLN A 5 52.84 2.48 -28.86
C GLN A 5 51.91 3.38 -28.05
N PHE A 6 51.02 4.10 -28.74
CA PHE A 6 49.85 4.71 -28.13
C PHE A 6 48.90 3.58 -27.71
N GLY A 7 49.04 3.12 -26.47
CA GLY A 7 48.05 2.28 -25.82
C GLY A 7 46.73 3.03 -25.71
N PHE A 8 45.79 2.72 -26.60
CA PHE A 8 44.39 3.11 -26.50
C PHE A 8 43.80 2.43 -25.25
N PHE A 9 43.86 3.11 -24.10
CA PHE A 9 43.04 2.75 -22.95
C PHE A 9 41.59 3.04 -23.32
N LEU A 10 40.92 2.03 -23.85
CA LEU A 10 39.49 2.03 -24.06
C LEU A 10 38.87 1.95 -22.67
N VAL A 11 38.67 3.12 -22.05
CA VAL A 11 37.92 3.25 -20.80
C VAL A 11 36.50 2.85 -21.15
N LEU A 12 36.18 1.57 -20.94
CA LEU A 12 34.81 1.10 -20.91
C LEU A 12 34.16 1.85 -19.76
N GLY A 13 33.53 2.99 -20.07
CA GLY A 13 32.74 3.73 -19.10
C GLY A 13 31.69 2.77 -18.58
N VAL A 14 31.88 2.29 -17.35
CA VAL A 14 30.87 1.48 -16.67
C VAL A 14 29.64 2.38 -16.64
N GLN A 15 28.59 1.97 -17.35
CA GLN A 15 27.31 2.69 -17.32
C GLN A 15 26.74 2.55 -15.91
N CYS A 16 27.07 3.51 -15.06
CA CYS A 16 26.46 3.64 -13.76
C CYS A 16 25.11 4.34 -13.93
N TRP A 17 24.09 3.88 -13.20
CA TRP A 17 22.83 4.59 -13.16
C TRP A 17 23.01 5.95 -12.50
N SER A 18 22.28 6.96 -12.97
CA SER A 18 22.30 8.29 -12.38
C SER A 18 21.48 8.33 -11.08
N ASN A 19 21.71 9.37 -10.28
CA ASN A 19 20.89 9.63 -9.09
C ASN A 19 19.42 9.89 -9.43
N GLU A 20 19.14 10.51 -10.59
CA GLU A 20 17.78 10.70 -11.08
C GLU A 20 17.10 9.36 -11.36
N GLN A 21 17.81 8.43 -12.01
CA GLN A 21 17.30 7.09 -12.28
C GLN A 21 17.08 6.28 -10.98
N LEU A 22 17.95 6.46 -9.98
CA LEU A 22 17.75 5.90 -8.64
C LEU A 22 16.43 6.40 -8.05
N MET A 23 16.17 7.72 -8.04
CA MET A 23 14.94 8.27 -7.46
C MET A 23 13.68 7.83 -8.21
N ILE A 24 13.75 7.70 -9.54
CA ILE A 24 12.67 7.12 -10.35
C ILE A 24 12.42 5.66 -9.93
N ALA A 25 13.49 4.88 -9.72
CA ALA A 25 13.37 3.49 -9.31
C ALA A 25 12.83 3.34 -7.88
N VAL A 26 13.25 4.19 -6.94
CA VAL A 26 12.71 4.23 -5.57
C VAL A 26 11.22 4.53 -5.59
N THR A 27 10.79 5.54 -6.34
CA THR A 27 9.37 5.88 -6.49
C THR A 27 8.56 4.71 -7.07
N LYS A 28 9.13 3.99 -8.03
CA LYS A 28 8.50 2.79 -8.61
C LYS A 28 8.47 1.60 -7.66
N ALA A 29 9.50 1.43 -6.84
CA ALA A 29 9.56 0.38 -5.83
C ALA A 29 8.58 0.64 -4.68
N CYS A 30 8.25 1.91 -4.44
CA CYS A 30 7.40 2.37 -3.34
C CYS A 30 6.26 3.27 -3.83
N PRO A 31 5.34 2.70 -4.63
CA PRO A 31 4.23 3.45 -5.20
C PRO A 31 3.28 3.97 -4.12
N ALA A 32 2.87 5.24 -4.23
CA ALA A 32 1.97 5.87 -3.26
C ALA A 32 0.65 5.10 -3.06
N ASP A 33 0.14 4.46 -4.13
CA ASP A 33 -1.13 3.74 -4.14
C ASP A 33 -1.14 2.46 -3.27
N TYR A 34 0.03 1.98 -2.84
CA TYR A 34 0.17 0.78 -2.03
C TYR A 34 0.44 1.07 -0.56
N TYR A 35 0.11 2.29 -0.11
CA TYR A 35 0.27 2.70 1.28
C TYR A 35 1.70 2.57 1.80
N TYR A 36 2.70 2.84 0.96
CA TYR A 36 4.09 2.90 1.41
C TYR A 36 4.37 4.22 2.14
N CYS A 37 5.18 4.12 3.19
CA CYS A 37 5.75 5.25 3.91
C CYS A 37 7.28 5.15 3.85
N PRO A 38 8.03 6.25 3.61
CA PRO A 38 9.47 6.22 3.75
C PRO A 38 9.88 5.77 5.14
N LYS A 39 10.98 5.03 5.24
CA LYS A 39 11.65 4.87 6.53
C LYS A 39 12.14 6.22 7.04
N ARG A 40 12.36 6.30 8.36
CA ARG A 40 12.66 7.56 9.06
C ARG A 40 13.87 8.27 8.50
N GLU A 41 14.90 7.52 8.18
CA GLU A 41 16.20 7.96 7.73
C GLU A 41 16.23 8.38 6.24
N TYR A 42 15.16 8.11 5.49
CA TYR A 42 15.06 8.40 4.05
C TYR A 42 13.90 9.32 3.69
N GLY A 43 13.18 9.83 4.69
CA GLY A 43 12.07 10.76 4.49
C GLY A 43 12.22 12.01 5.36
N ILE A 44 11.89 13.16 4.81
CA ILE A 44 11.75 14.42 5.53
C ILE A 44 10.27 14.58 5.85
N PHE A 45 9.92 14.58 7.14
CA PHE A 45 8.53 14.55 7.59
C PHE A 45 8.09 15.89 8.17
N SER A 46 6.89 16.34 7.78
CA SER A 46 6.17 17.46 8.38
C SER A 46 4.76 16.99 8.75
N GLY A 47 4.63 16.40 9.94
CA GLY A 47 3.42 15.69 10.33
C GLY A 47 3.25 14.40 9.51
N THR A 48 2.08 14.21 8.89
CA THR A 48 1.80 13.09 7.99
C THR A 48 2.29 13.30 6.56
N ARG A 49 2.66 14.53 6.21
CA ARG A 49 3.27 14.86 4.92
C ARG A 49 4.75 14.53 4.95
N TRP A 50 5.26 14.09 3.82
CA TRP A 50 6.67 13.76 3.68
C TRP A 50 7.14 13.97 2.25
N GLU A 51 8.46 14.11 2.12
CA GLU A 51 9.20 14.04 0.87
C GLU A 51 10.40 13.13 1.04
N TRP A 52 10.93 12.59 -0.06
CA TRP A 52 12.13 11.77 -0.01
C TRP A 52 13.35 12.61 0.39
N ASP A 53 14.13 12.14 1.36
CA ASP A 53 15.46 12.66 1.62
C ASP A 53 16.41 12.12 0.53
N VAL A 54 16.49 12.86 -0.56
CA VAL A 54 17.26 12.48 -1.76
C VAL A 54 18.74 12.29 -1.41
N ASP A 55 19.30 13.13 -0.54
CA ASP A 55 20.70 13.05 -0.14
C ASP A 55 20.98 11.79 0.67
N ALA A 56 20.12 11.44 1.62
CA ALA A 56 20.24 10.23 2.41
C ALA A 56 20.12 8.98 1.52
N ILE A 57 19.18 8.96 0.58
CA ILE A 57 19.01 7.85 -0.38
C ILE A 57 20.23 7.71 -1.27
N ILE A 58 20.74 8.81 -1.84
CA ILE A 58 21.92 8.79 -2.71
C ILE A 58 23.13 8.24 -1.96
N LYS A 59 23.32 8.64 -0.70
CA LYS A 59 24.47 8.23 0.13
C LYS A 59 24.31 6.86 0.78
N SER A 60 23.13 6.23 0.66
CA SER A 60 22.86 4.92 1.23
C SER A 60 23.63 3.78 0.52
N GLU A 61 23.83 2.68 1.23
CA GLU A 61 24.41 1.45 0.67
C GLU A 61 23.58 0.93 -0.52
N MET A 62 22.25 0.90 -0.38
CA MET A 62 21.36 0.44 -1.45
C MET A 62 21.40 1.38 -2.67
N GLY A 63 21.56 2.68 -2.46
CA GLY A 63 21.77 3.66 -3.55
C GLY A 63 23.05 3.39 -4.34
N GLU A 64 24.16 3.08 -3.65
CA GLU A 64 25.42 2.66 -4.28
C GLU A 64 25.28 1.33 -5.04
N ILE A 65 24.62 0.33 -4.44
CA ILE A 65 24.36 -0.96 -5.07
C ILE A 65 23.57 -0.75 -6.37
N PHE A 66 22.48 0.02 -6.33
CA PHE A 66 21.67 0.32 -7.49
C PHE A 66 22.48 0.97 -8.61
N ARG A 67 23.30 1.98 -8.29
CA ARG A 67 24.10 2.68 -9.31
C ARG A 67 25.09 1.76 -10.03
N ARG A 68 25.57 0.72 -9.34
CA ARG A 68 26.49 -0.28 -9.88
C ARG A 68 25.77 -1.49 -10.50
N SER A 69 24.46 -1.62 -10.29
CA SER A 69 23.68 -2.70 -10.89
C SER A 69 23.67 -2.57 -12.41
N ARG A 70 23.97 -3.67 -13.11
CA ARG A 70 23.97 -3.67 -14.58
C ARG A 70 22.58 -3.48 -15.17
N PHE A 71 21.54 -3.94 -14.48
CA PHE A 71 20.15 -3.88 -14.92
C PHE A 71 19.20 -3.67 -13.74
N LEU A 72 18.07 -3.02 -13.99
CA LEU A 72 16.96 -2.95 -13.04
C LEU A 72 16.12 -4.24 -13.12
N ASN A 73 16.37 -5.17 -12.19
CA ASN A 73 15.61 -6.42 -12.08
C ASN A 73 14.69 -6.41 -10.84
N LYS A 74 13.89 -7.47 -10.69
CA LYS A 74 12.95 -7.62 -9.57
C LYS A 74 13.66 -7.59 -8.22
N ASP A 75 14.83 -8.22 -8.10
CA ASP A 75 15.58 -8.27 -6.85
C ASP A 75 16.12 -6.90 -6.45
N THR A 76 16.57 -6.10 -7.42
CA THR A 76 16.99 -4.71 -7.19
C THR A 76 15.81 -3.86 -6.75
N LEU A 77 14.65 -3.96 -7.41
CA LEU A 77 13.44 -3.24 -7.00
C LEU A 77 12.99 -3.63 -5.60
N LYS A 78 13.01 -4.93 -5.27
CA LYS A 78 12.72 -5.42 -3.92
C LYS A 78 13.74 -4.88 -2.91
N GLY A 79 15.03 -4.86 -3.25
CA GLY A 79 16.07 -4.28 -2.39
C GLY A 79 15.84 -2.78 -2.12
N LEU A 80 15.45 -2.00 -3.14
CA LEU A 80 15.07 -0.59 -2.97
C LEU A 80 13.85 -0.45 -2.05
N GLN A 81 12.80 -1.24 -2.29
CA GLN A 81 11.58 -1.25 -1.49
C GLN A 81 11.90 -1.58 -0.02
N ASP A 82 12.58 -2.70 0.21
CA ASP A 82 12.95 -3.17 1.54
C ASP A 82 13.90 -2.19 2.25
N SER A 83 14.72 -1.44 1.50
CA SER A 83 15.67 -0.48 2.07
C SER A 83 15.00 0.83 2.46
N PHE A 84 14.15 1.38 1.60
CA PHE A 84 13.68 2.76 1.75
C PHE A 84 12.26 2.88 2.30
N CYS A 85 11.48 1.81 2.27
CA CYS A 85 10.04 1.87 2.44
C CYS A 85 9.56 0.90 3.50
N CYS A 86 8.47 1.30 4.15
CA CYS A 86 7.74 0.47 5.08
C CYS A 86 6.39 0.10 4.48
N SER A 87 5.99 -1.16 4.65
CA SER A 87 4.66 -1.67 4.29
C SER A 87 3.78 -1.99 5.50
N GLU A 88 4.28 -1.80 6.72
CA GLU A 88 3.58 -2.24 7.93
C GLU A 88 3.94 -1.43 9.18
N GLY A 89 3.08 -1.56 10.19
CA GLY A 89 3.38 -1.21 11.57
C GLY A 89 3.52 0.30 11.85
N PRO A 90 4.28 0.67 12.91
CA PRO A 90 4.42 2.06 13.37
C PRO A 90 4.97 3.01 12.30
N CYS A 91 5.69 2.49 11.31
CA CYS A 91 6.22 3.32 10.23
C CYS A 91 5.10 3.94 9.39
N LEU A 92 4.07 3.15 9.04
CA LEU A 92 2.90 3.64 8.28
C LEU A 92 2.13 4.73 9.03
N THR A 93 2.01 4.61 10.35
CA THR A 93 1.29 5.59 11.17
C THR A 93 1.88 7.00 11.08
N ARG A 94 3.19 7.11 10.81
CA ARG A 94 3.82 8.42 10.58
C ARG A 94 3.28 9.10 9.33
N CYS A 95 2.97 8.34 8.30
CA CYS A 95 2.33 8.84 7.08
C CYS A 95 0.80 9.00 7.24
N GLY A 96 0.25 8.84 8.44
CA GLY A 96 -1.19 8.85 8.69
C GLY A 96 -1.90 7.61 8.14
N ILE A 97 -1.15 6.57 7.80
CA ILE A 97 -1.69 5.30 7.31
C ILE A 97 -1.86 4.40 8.53
N TYR A 98 -3.12 4.19 8.90
CA TYR A 98 -3.50 3.31 9.99
C TYR A 98 -4.07 2.02 9.39
N PRO A 99 -3.67 0.83 9.87
CA PRO A 99 -4.40 -0.37 9.53
C PRO A 99 -5.85 -0.18 9.99
N LYS A 100 -6.78 -0.14 9.03
CA LYS A 100 -8.20 -0.30 9.36
C LYS A 100 -8.34 -1.71 9.93
N THR A 101 -8.40 -1.81 11.25
CA THR A 101 -8.80 -3.07 11.87
C THR A 101 -10.30 -3.17 11.66
N GLU A 102 -10.69 -3.90 10.62
CA GLU A 102 -12.09 -4.21 10.41
C GLU A 102 -12.61 -4.95 11.65
N ILE A 103 -13.71 -4.48 12.21
CA ILE A 103 -14.38 -5.15 13.32
C ILE A 103 -14.92 -6.51 12.84
N ASP A 104 -15.16 -7.41 13.79
CA ASP A 104 -15.61 -8.78 13.51
C ASP A 104 -16.91 -8.82 12.66
N LEU A 105 -17.78 -7.82 12.79
CA LEU A 105 -18.98 -7.67 11.98
C LEU A 105 -18.68 -7.46 10.49
N ILE A 106 -17.63 -6.71 10.16
CA ILE A 106 -17.21 -6.47 8.76
C ILE A 106 -16.41 -7.67 8.24
N GLN A 107 -15.52 -8.24 9.06
CA GLN A 107 -14.73 -9.42 8.67
C GLN A 107 -15.58 -10.64 8.30
N LYS A 108 -16.78 -10.76 8.89
CA LYS A 108 -17.75 -11.81 8.57
C LYS A 108 -18.55 -11.53 7.30
N PHE A 109 -18.44 -10.35 6.68
CA PHE A 109 -19.17 -10.05 5.46
C PHE A 109 -18.70 -10.93 4.29
N PRO A 110 -19.60 -11.47 3.46
CA PRO A 110 -21.05 -11.26 3.44
C PRO A 110 -21.87 -12.26 4.25
N SER A 111 -21.25 -13.17 5.01
CA SER A 111 -21.95 -14.27 5.68
C SER A 111 -22.99 -13.81 6.71
N ASN A 112 -22.74 -12.69 7.40
CA ASN A 112 -23.64 -12.08 8.38
C ASN A 112 -24.44 -10.88 7.83
N ALA A 113 -24.35 -10.59 6.52
CA ALA A 113 -24.95 -9.38 5.95
C ALA A 113 -26.47 -9.35 6.16
N MET A 114 -27.13 -10.49 5.98
CA MET A 114 -28.58 -10.61 6.19
C MET A 114 -28.96 -10.49 7.65
N ASP A 115 -28.17 -11.06 8.57
CA ASP A 115 -28.44 -10.95 10.02
C ASP A 115 -28.41 -9.48 10.45
N ILE A 116 -27.39 -8.73 10.00
CA ILE A 116 -27.28 -7.29 10.25
C ILE A 116 -28.46 -6.52 9.63
N LEU A 117 -28.81 -6.78 8.37
CA LEU A 117 -29.92 -6.11 7.70
C LEU A 117 -31.27 -6.44 8.38
N ASN A 118 -31.45 -7.64 8.90
CA ASN A 118 -32.69 -8.07 9.55
C ASN A 118 -32.93 -7.42 10.92
N LEU A 119 -31.92 -6.76 11.49
CA LEU A 119 -32.11 -5.91 12.67
C LEU A 119 -32.99 -4.68 12.40
N ASN A 120 -33.25 -4.36 11.13
CA ASN A 120 -34.10 -3.24 10.69
C ASN A 120 -33.74 -1.89 11.33
N LEU A 121 -32.44 -1.66 11.56
CA LEU A 121 -31.96 -0.39 12.09
C LEU A 121 -32.07 0.69 11.01
N PRO A 122 -32.74 1.85 11.25
CA PRO A 122 -33.00 2.86 10.23
C PRO A 122 -31.77 3.34 9.47
N GLN A 123 -30.64 3.47 10.18
CA GLN A 123 -29.35 3.90 9.63
C GLN A 123 -28.68 2.82 8.78
N ILE A 124 -28.94 1.54 9.02
CA ILE A 124 -28.43 0.45 8.22
C ILE A 124 -29.31 0.21 6.99
N GLU A 125 -30.62 0.41 7.14
CA GLU A 125 -31.64 0.11 6.14
C GLU A 125 -31.41 0.86 4.81
N VAL A 126 -30.88 2.09 4.86
CA VAL A 126 -30.55 2.88 3.67
C VAL A 126 -29.54 2.19 2.74
N HIS A 127 -28.72 1.27 3.26
CA HIS A 127 -27.74 0.51 2.49
C HIS A 127 -28.29 -0.81 1.93
N ARG A 128 -29.50 -1.25 2.31
CA ARG A 128 -30.07 -2.53 1.89
C ARG A 128 -30.03 -2.73 0.36
N PRO A 129 -30.42 -1.75 -0.49
CA PRO A 129 -30.38 -1.94 -1.94
C PRO A 129 -28.98 -2.29 -2.45
N ALA A 130 -27.95 -1.55 -2.00
CA ALA A 130 -26.57 -1.77 -2.41
C ALA A 130 -26.02 -3.13 -1.95
N VAL A 131 -26.28 -3.50 -0.69
CA VAL A 131 -25.86 -4.80 -0.14
C VAL A 131 -26.52 -5.95 -0.91
N MET A 132 -27.83 -5.84 -1.19
CA MET A 132 -28.57 -6.87 -1.93
C MET A 132 -28.09 -6.99 -3.39
N GLU A 133 -27.83 -5.86 -4.06
CA GLU A 133 -27.27 -5.85 -5.41
C GLU A 133 -25.87 -6.49 -5.47
N TRP A 134 -25.01 -6.16 -4.51
CA TRP A 134 -23.67 -6.71 -4.41
C TRP A 134 -23.70 -8.23 -4.14
N MET A 135 -24.55 -8.68 -3.21
CA MET A 135 -24.74 -10.10 -2.90
C MET A 135 -25.26 -10.89 -4.12
N ASN A 136 -26.14 -10.29 -4.93
CA ASN A 136 -26.62 -10.90 -6.17
C ASN A 136 -25.52 -10.98 -7.23
N THR A 137 -24.65 -9.97 -7.31
CA THR A 137 -23.56 -9.90 -8.29
C THR A 137 -22.45 -10.92 -7.98
N ILE A 138 -22.14 -11.17 -6.72
CA ILE A 138 -21.10 -12.15 -6.34
C ILE A 138 -21.57 -13.59 -6.43
N LYS A 139 -22.87 -13.85 -6.30
CA LYS A 139 -23.41 -15.15 -6.70
C LYS A 139 -23.15 -15.44 -8.18
N GLN A 140 -22.94 -14.40 -9.01
CA GLN A 140 -22.69 -14.53 -10.44
C GLN A 140 -21.20 -14.43 -10.84
N LYS A 141 -20.35 -13.83 -9.99
CA LYS A 141 -18.92 -13.58 -10.27
C LYS A 141 -18.07 -14.10 -9.13
N SER A 142 -17.03 -14.88 -9.41
CA SER A 142 -16.00 -15.21 -8.41
C SER A 142 -15.44 -13.89 -7.88
N ALA A 143 -15.89 -13.48 -6.70
CA ALA A 143 -15.64 -12.16 -6.14
C ALA A 143 -14.14 -11.85 -6.24
N GLN A 144 -13.78 -10.80 -7.00
CA GLN A 144 -12.46 -10.23 -6.91
C GLN A 144 -12.29 -9.76 -5.47
N LYS A 145 -11.47 -10.48 -4.73
CA LYS A 145 -11.38 -10.45 -3.26
C LYS A 145 -10.93 -9.10 -2.66
N ASN A 146 -10.60 -8.10 -3.48
CA ASN A 146 -9.75 -7.00 -3.03
C ASN A 146 -10.33 -5.58 -3.21
N SER A 147 -11.57 -5.43 -3.68
CA SER A 147 -12.20 -4.10 -3.69
C SER A 147 -13.70 -4.22 -3.55
N TYR A 148 -14.24 -3.61 -2.52
CA TYR A 148 -15.67 -3.35 -2.41
C TYR A 148 -16.01 -2.06 -3.18
N PRO A 149 -17.20 -1.97 -3.80
CA PRO A 149 -17.72 -0.69 -4.28
C PRO A 149 -17.88 0.31 -3.13
N ALA A 150 -17.85 1.60 -3.46
CA ALA A 150 -17.95 2.68 -2.46
C ALA A 150 -19.21 2.54 -1.59
N GLU A 151 -20.31 2.09 -2.17
CA GLU A 151 -21.59 1.92 -1.47
C GLU A 151 -21.55 0.82 -0.39
N ILE A 152 -20.65 -0.17 -0.55
CA ILE A 152 -20.42 -1.23 0.43
C ILE A 152 -19.44 -0.77 1.52
N GLU A 153 -18.45 0.05 1.17
CA GLU A 153 -17.61 0.73 2.16
C GLU A 153 -18.45 1.67 3.05
N ASP A 154 -19.41 2.41 2.46
CA ASP A 154 -20.36 3.24 3.23
C ASP A 154 -21.22 2.39 4.18
N PHE A 155 -21.63 1.19 3.76
CA PHE A 155 -22.30 0.24 4.65
C PHE A 155 -21.39 -0.21 5.79
N PHE A 156 -20.12 -0.52 5.52
CA PHE A 156 -19.14 -0.90 6.55
C PHE A 156 -18.90 0.22 7.55
N ASP A 157 -18.78 1.46 7.09
CA ASP A 157 -18.63 2.63 7.96
C ASP A 157 -19.86 2.80 8.87
N THR A 158 -21.08 2.61 8.35
CA THR A 158 -22.31 2.64 9.15
C THR A 158 -22.38 1.48 10.14
N VAL A 159 -22.01 0.25 9.75
CA VAL A 159 -21.93 -0.90 10.66
C VAL A 159 -20.91 -0.63 11.78
N HIS A 160 -19.74 -0.10 11.44
CA HIS A 160 -18.71 0.25 12.40
C HIS A 160 -19.18 1.29 13.42
N ALA A 161 -19.88 2.33 12.94
CA ALA A 161 -20.44 3.38 13.79
C ALA A 161 -21.55 2.89 14.74
N ASN A 162 -22.21 1.77 14.41
CA ASN A 162 -23.33 1.21 15.17
C ASN A 162 -23.03 -0.16 15.78
N GLN A 163 -21.75 -0.55 15.86
CA GLN A 163 -21.33 -1.91 16.22
C GLN A 163 -21.87 -2.38 17.56
N ASP A 164 -21.96 -1.49 18.56
CA ASP A 164 -22.42 -1.84 19.91
C ASP A 164 -23.91 -2.18 19.91
N ILE A 165 -24.73 -1.36 19.24
CA ILE A 165 -26.18 -1.60 19.09
C ILE A 165 -26.41 -2.87 18.26
N ILE A 166 -25.64 -3.08 17.19
CA ILE A 166 -25.74 -4.29 16.36
C ILE A 166 -25.45 -5.54 17.20
N ARG A 167 -24.36 -5.53 17.98
CA ARG A 167 -23.99 -6.65 18.87
C ARG A 167 -25.07 -6.91 19.91
N GLU A 168 -25.53 -5.86 20.60
CA GLU A 168 -26.59 -5.98 21.61
C GLU A 168 -27.86 -6.63 21.02
N ARG A 169 -28.22 -6.27 19.78
CA ARG A 169 -29.39 -6.84 19.10
C ARG A 169 -29.17 -8.28 18.63
N LEU A 170 -27.99 -8.61 18.09
CA LEU A 170 -27.65 -9.97 17.67
C LEU A 170 -27.56 -10.93 18.86
N ASP A 171 -27.11 -10.45 20.01
CA ASP A 171 -27.05 -11.26 21.25
C ASP A 171 -28.45 -11.51 21.84
N GLN A 172 -29.43 -10.63 21.58
CA GLN A 172 -30.83 -10.82 22.02
C GLN A 172 -31.62 -11.79 21.14
N ASP A 173 -31.19 -11.99 19.89
CA ASP A 173 -31.84 -12.91 18.93
C ASP A 173 -31.33 -14.36 19.06
N ASN A 174 -30.33 -14.62 19.92
CA ASN A 174 -29.78 -15.95 20.22
C ASN A 174 -30.16 -16.47 21.61
#